data_AF-A0A8C4KXV3-F1
#
_entry.id   AF-A0A8C4KXV3-F1
#
_cell.length_a   1.000
_cell.length_b   1.000
_cell.length_c   1.000
_cell.angle_alpha   90.00
_cell.angle_beta   90.00
_cell.angle_gamma   90.00
#
_symmetry.space_group_name_H-M   'P 1'
#
loop_
_entity.id
_entity.type
_entity.pdbx_description
1 polymer ?
#
loop_
_entity_poly.entity_id
_entity_poly.type
_entity_poly.pdbx_seq_one_letter_code
_entity_poly.pdbx_strand_id
1 'polypeptide(L)'
;MRAWVLLFAVLWYLTGGGALKIYVKLHRNSPILVCMDFKRAEKETVDPTYLWIGPNEKQLTGNYRINITETGKLMVKDFLEPLSGLYTCTLSYKTVRAETQEEKMVKQRYDFMIFAYREPDYSYQMAVRFTTKSCIGRYNDLLFRVLKKILDNLISDLSCHVIEPSYKCHVVKVPKNGLIPELFIAFQVNPFAPGWRGACKDSIDCEDITNHNILQVRISKWCDIEGIFLLLV
;
A
#
# COMPACT_ATOMS: atom_id res chain seq x y z
N MET A 1 -20.08 -5.94 -5.41
CA MET A 1 -18.74 -5.35 -5.15
C MET A 1 -18.26 -4.34 -6.20
N ARG A 2 -18.80 -4.29 -7.43
CA ARG A 2 -18.39 -3.30 -8.45
C ARG A 2 -19.03 -1.91 -8.34
N ALA A 3 -20.20 -1.79 -7.73
CA ALA A 3 -20.92 -0.51 -7.61
C ALA A 3 -20.32 0.44 -6.53
N TRP A 4 -19.69 -0.11 -5.50
CA TRP A 4 -19.13 0.67 -4.40
C TRP A 4 -17.84 1.41 -4.82
N VAL A 5 -17.03 0.80 -5.68
CA VAL A 5 -15.81 1.43 -6.24
C VAL A 5 -16.16 2.66 -7.08
N LEU A 6 -17.26 2.61 -7.85
CA LEU A 6 -17.73 3.73 -8.66
C LEU A 6 -18.29 4.88 -7.79
N LEU A 7 -18.98 4.57 -6.68
CA LEU A 7 -19.47 5.58 -5.75
C LEU A 7 -18.34 6.35 -5.06
N PHE A 8 -17.24 5.69 -4.67
CA PHE A 8 -16.07 6.38 -4.12
C PHE A 8 -15.34 7.25 -5.16
N ALA A 9 -15.25 6.80 -6.42
CA ALA A 9 -14.68 7.61 -7.49
C ALA A 9 -15.53 8.86 -7.76
N VAL A 10 -16.86 8.73 -7.80
CA VAL A 10 -17.78 9.86 -8.04
C VAL A 10 -17.78 10.85 -6.86
N LEU A 11 -17.70 10.38 -5.61
CA LEU A 11 -17.58 11.29 -4.46
C LEU A 11 -16.27 12.11 -4.49
N TRP A 12 -15.17 11.53 -4.99
CA TRP A 12 -13.88 12.24 -5.10
C TRP A 12 -13.94 13.41 -6.09
N TYR A 13 -14.67 13.27 -7.20
CA TYR A 13 -14.83 14.34 -8.19
C TYR A 13 -15.76 15.48 -7.71
N LEU A 14 -16.62 15.24 -6.73
CA LEU A 14 -17.61 16.20 -6.25
C LEU A 14 -17.11 17.11 -5.12
N THR A 15 -16.01 16.76 -4.45
CA THR A 15 -15.35 17.62 -3.45
C THR A 15 -14.11 18.28 -4.06
N GLY A 16 -14.31 19.40 -4.75
CA GLY A 16 -13.21 20.22 -5.24
C GLY A 16 -12.27 20.62 -4.09
N GLY A 17 -11.02 20.13 -4.12
CA GLY A 17 -9.98 20.50 -3.15
C GLY A 17 -9.32 19.35 -2.37
N GLY A 18 -9.36 18.11 -2.87
CA GLY A 18 -8.58 17.02 -2.28
C GLY A 18 -7.17 16.94 -2.88
N ALA A 19 -6.13 16.95 -2.04
CA ALA A 19 -4.75 16.69 -2.48
C ALA A 19 -4.64 15.32 -3.18
N LEU A 20 -3.91 15.26 -4.30
CA LEU A 20 -3.72 14.01 -5.05
C LEU A 20 -2.87 13.04 -4.22
N LYS A 21 -3.41 11.85 -3.91
CA LYS A 21 -2.68 10.82 -3.15
C LYS A 21 -1.74 10.04 -4.07
N ILE A 22 -0.48 9.97 -3.70
CA ILE A 22 0.58 9.30 -4.46
C ILE A 22 1.31 8.35 -3.52
N TYR A 23 1.57 7.13 -3.99
CA TYR A 23 2.27 6.10 -3.24
C TYR A 23 3.60 5.82 -3.92
N VAL A 24 4.70 5.88 -3.17
CA VAL A 24 6.06 5.67 -3.68
C VAL A 24 6.73 4.54 -2.91
N LYS A 25 7.23 3.51 -3.60
CA LYS A 25 7.99 2.42 -2.97
C LYS A 25 9.27 3.01 -2.40
N LEU A 26 9.63 2.61 -1.18
CA LEU A 26 10.89 3.01 -0.56
C LEU A 26 12.09 2.72 -1.48
N HIS A 27 13.11 3.58 -1.43
CA HIS A 27 14.32 3.50 -2.24
C HIS A 27 14.10 3.52 -3.76
N ARG A 28 12.92 3.95 -4.20
CA ARG A 28 12.61 4.21 -5.61
C ARG A 28 12.36 5.69 -5.85
N ASN A 29 12.42 6.09 -7.12
CA ASN A 29 12.08 7.45 -7.50
C ASN A 29 10.56 7.62 -7.51
N SER A 30 10.08 8.79 -7.11
CA SER A 30 8.67 9.16 -7.27
C SER A 30 8.30 9.20 -8.75
N PRO A 31 7.00 9.05 -9.10
CA PRO A 31 6.53 9.51 -10.39
C PRO A 31 6.84 11.00 -10.55
N ILE A 32 6.91 11.44 -11.80
CA ILE A 32 7.11 12.86 -12.11
C ILE A 32 5.83 13.61 -11.77
N LEU A 33 5.92 14.56 -10.85
CA LEU A 33 4.82 15.43 -10.47
C LEU A 33 4.84 16.67 -11.36
N VAL A 34 3.70 16.97 -11.96
CA VAL A 34 3.55 18.11 -12.86
C VAL A 34 2.77 19.19 -12.15
N CYS A 35 3.32 20.41 -12.09
CA CYS A 35 2.69 21.57 -11.47
C CYS A 35 1.59 22.20 -12.34
N MET A 36 0.65 21.38 -12.80
CA MET A 36 -0.40 21.81 -13.73
C MET A 36 -1.52 20.77 -13.77
N ASP A 37 -2.76 21.21 -13.98
CA ASP A 37 -3.88 20.33 -14.31
C ASP A 37 -4.01 20.11 -15.83
N PHE A 38 -4.82 19.11 -16.21
CA PHE A 38 -5.05 18.78 -17.62
C PHE A 38 -5.61 19.96 -18.43
N LYS A 39 -6.50 20.78 -17.85
CA LYS A 39 -7.12 21.92 -18.57
C LYS A 39 -6.12 23.04 -18.86
N ARG A 40 -5.15 23.23 -17.97
CA ARG A 40 -4.08 24.23 -18.10
C ARG A 40 -2.96 23.72 -19.01
N ALA A 41 -2.69 22.42 -19.04
CA ALA A 41 -1.70 21.80 -19.93
C ALA A 41 -2.04 21.95 -21.43
N GLU A 42 -3.32 22.07 -21.77
CA GLU A 42 -3.78 22.26 -23.15
C GLU A 42 -3.75 23.73 -23.63
N LYS A 43 -3.23 24.65 -22.83
CA LYS A 43 -3.24 26.09 -23.14
C LYS A 43 -1.83 26.67 -23.05
N GLU A 44 -1.53 27.61 -23.94
CA GLU A 44 -0.27 28.37 -23.90
C GLU A 44 -0.15 29.19 -22.61
N THR A 45 1.00 29.07 -21.95
CA THR A 45 1.29 29.72 -20.67
C THR A 45 2.43 30.70 -20.85
N VAL A 46 2.16 32.00 -20.63
CA VAL A 46 3.12 33.07 -20.79
C VAL A 46 3.92 33.27 -19.50
N ASP A 47 5.24 33.32 -19.61
CA ASP A 47 6.21 33.52 -18.52
C ASP A 47 5.92 32.67 -17.26
N PRO A 48 5.81 31.33 -17.37
CA PRO A 48 5.49 30.50 -16.21
C PRO A 48 6.63 30.48 -15.19
N THR A 49 6.27 30.54 -13.92
CA THR A 49 7.17 30.34 -12.78
C THR A 49 6.59 29.32 -11.83
N TYR A 50 7.46 28.51 -11.23
CA TYR A 50 7.06 27.36 -10.43
C TYR A 50 7.74 27.40 -9.07
N LEU A 51 6.94 27.24 -8.02
CA LEU A 51 7.41 27.18 -6.64
C LEU A 51 6.93 25.89 -5.99
N TRP A 52 7.87 25.06 -5.56
CA TRP A 52 7.59 23.83 -4.82
C TRP A 52 7.89 24.00 -3.33
N ILE A 53 6.96 23.54 -2.49
CA ILE A 53 7.10 23.45 -1.03
C ILE A 53 6.96 21.98 -0.64
N GLY A 54 7.90 21.50 0.17
CA GLY A 54 7.96 20.12 0.62
C GLY A 54 7.16 19.86 1.90
N PRO A 55 7.16 18.60 2.39
CA PRO A 55 6.40 18.18 3.57
C PRO A 55 6.89 18.81 4.88
N ASN A 56 8.10 19.39 4.87
CA ASN A 56 8.66 20.14 5.99
C ASN A 56 8.35 21.65 5.92
N GLU A 57 7.39 22.06 5.06
CA GLU A 57 6.98 23.45 4.81
C GLU A 57 8.10 24.36 4.27
N LYS A 58 9.23 23.79 3.85
CA LYS A 58 10.34 24.54 3.25
C LYS A 58 10.24 24.49 1.73
N GLN A 59 10.64 25.59 1.11
CA GLN A 59 10.82 25.64 -0.33
C GLN A 59 11.84 24.59 -0.76
N LEU A 60 11.47 23.82 -1.79
CA LEU A 60 12.35 22.82 -2.39
C LEU A 60 13.29 23.47 -3.39
N THR A 61 14.56 23.12 -3.29
CA THR A 61 15.60 23.43 -4.27
C THR A 61 16.22 22.14 -4.77
N GLY A 62 16.76 22.17 -5.99
CA GLY A 62 17.42 21.01 -6.59
C GLY A 62 18.58 20.51 -5.72
N ASN A 63 18.64 19.22 -5.47
CA ASN A 63 19.72 18.55 -4.73
C ASN A 63 19.84 17.08 -5.16
N TYR A 64 20.67 16.30 -4.47
CA TYR A 64 20.90 14.89 -4.81
C TYR A 64 19.62 14.01 -4.76
N ARG A 65 18.62 14.36 -3.94
CA ARG A 65 17.31 13.69 -3.83
C ARG A 65 16.18 14.42 -4.53
N ILE A 66 16.30 15.72 -4.79
CA ILE A 66 15.22 16.53 -5.36
C ILE A 66 15.63 17.00 -6.76
N ASN A 67 14.90 16.55 -7.77
CA ASN A 67 15.05 17.03 -9.14
C ASN A 67 13.85 17.91 -9.51
N ILE A 68 14.11 19.19 -9.78
CA ILE A 68 13.11 20.15 -10.27
C ILE A 68 13.57 20.64 -11.64
N THR A 69 12.72 20.49 -12.64
CA THR A 69 12.98 20.99 -14.00
C THR A 69 12.49 22.42 -14.17
N GLU A 70 13.03 23.13 -15.16
CA GLU A 70 12.57 24.47 -15.55
C GLU A 70 11.09 24.51 -15.94
N THR A 71 10.55 23.39 -16.44
CA THR A 71 9.12 23.22 -16.75
C THR A 71 8.23 22.97 -15.52
N GLY A 72 8.77 23.08 -14.30
CA GLY A 72 8.02 22.92 -13.06
C GLY A 72 7.74 21.48 -12.64
N LYS A 73 8.37 20.50 -13.30
CA LYS A 73 8.24 19.07 -12.93
C LYS A 73 9.14 18.73 -11.75
N LEU A 74 8.61 17.97 -10.78
CA LEU A 74 9.32 17.50 -9.59
C LEU A 74 9.45 15.96 -9.62
N MET A 75 10.64 15.47 -9.30
CA MET A 75 10.90 14.06 -8.96
C MET A 75 11.71 13.98 -7.67
N VAL A 76 11.23 13.17 -6.73
CA VAL A 76 11.95 12.83 -5.49
C VAL A 76 12.65 11.49 -5.72
N LYS A 77 13.98 11.48 -5.66
CA LYS A 77 14.83 10.29 -5.83
C LYS A 77 15.06 9.60 -4.49
N ASP A 78 15.27 8.29 -4.52
CA ASP A 78 15.56 7.47 -3.33
C ASP A 78 14.57 7.79 -2.19
N PHE A 79 13.28 7.56 -2.45
CA PHE A 79 12.21 8.00 -1.56
C PHE A 79 12.31 7.30 -0.20
N LEU A 80 12.34 8.09 0.87
CA LEU A 80 12.42 7.61 2.25
C LEU A 80 11.14 7.95 3.01
N GLU A 81 10.86 7.21 4.08
CA GLU A 81 9.70 7.43 4.95
C GLU A 81 9.54 8.89 5.42
N PRO A 82 10.60 9.60 5.88
CA PRO A 82 10.49 11.00 6.31
C PRO A 82 10.20 12.00 5.18
N LEU A 83 10.29 11.58 3.91
CA LEU A 83 9.91 12.38 2.76
C LEU A 83 8.40 12.28 2.46
N SER A 84 7.65 11.47 3.19
CA SER A 84 6.20 11.42 3.06
C SER A 84 5.56 12.72 3.58
N GLY A 85 4.45 13.13 2.96
CA GLY A 85 3.65 14.27 3.40
C GLY A 85 3.14 15.12 2.24
N LEU A 86 2.77 16.37 2.57
CA LEU A 86 2.18 17.31 1.63
C LEU A 86 3.27 18.02 0.82
N TYR A 87 3.21 17.86 -0.49
CA TYR A 87 3.98 18.63 -1.46
C TYR A 87 3.03 19.61 -2.14
N THR A 88 3.36 20.89 -2.12
CA THR A 88 2.58 21.94 -2.75
C THR A 88 3.37 22.52 -3.91
N CYS A 89 2.73 22.68 -5.06
CA CYS A 89 3.25 23.51 -6.12
C CYS A 89 2.39 24.74 -6.35
N THR A 90 3.03 25.90 -6.55
CA THR A 90 2.40 27.11 -7.04
C THR A 90 2.93 27.43 -8.44
N LEU A 91 2.05 27.38 -9.43
CA LEU A 91 2.29 27.87 -10.78
C LEU A 91 1.84 29.34 -10.83
N SER A 92 2.73 30.24 -11.21
CA SER A 92 2.38 31.63 -11.52
C SER A 92 2.65 31.92 -12.99
N TYR A 93 1.70 32.52 -13.69
CA TYR A 93 1.81 32.83 -15.13
C TYR A 93 1.06 34.11 -15.48
N LYS A 94 1.40 34.69 -16.63
CA LYS A 94 0.73 35.88 -17.14
C LYS A 94 -0.41 35.53 -18.08
N THR A 95 -1.45 36.35 -18.02
CA THR A 95 -2.51 36.44 -19.02
C THR A 95 -2.39 37.81 -19.69
N VAL A 96 -2.31 37.83 -21.02
CA VAL A 96 -2.15 39.06 -21.81
C VAL A 96 -3.43 39.28 -22.59
N ARG A 97 -4.04 40.47 -22.45
CA ARG A 97 -5.16 40.87 -23.31
C ARG A 97 -4.60 41.36 -24.64
N ALA A 98 -4.94 40.68 -25.73
CA ALA A 98 -4.38 40.96 -27.06
C ALA A 98 -4.59 42.42 -27.51
N GLU A 99 -5.73 43.01 -27.18
CA GLU A 99 -6.14 44.36 -27.59
C GLU A 99 -5.42 45.47 -26.82
N THR A 100 -5.23 45.30 -25.51
CA THR A 100 -4.73 46.36 -24.61
C THR A 100 -3.29 46.15 -24.17
N GLN A 101 -2.69 44.99 -24.48
CA GLN A 101 -1.41 44.53 -23.94
C GLN A 101 -1.37 44.52 -22.40
N GLU A 102 -2.55 44.49 -21.76
CA GLU A 102 -2.65 44.46 -20.31
C GLU A 102 -2.24 43.08 -19.79
N GLU A 103 -1.21 43.05 -18.95
CA GLU A 103 -0.70 41.84 -18.31
C GLU A 103 -1.32 41.65 -16.92
N LYS A 104 -1.88 40.46 -16.67
CA LYS A 104 -2.35 40.06 -15.35
C LYS A 104 -1.68 38.77 -14.91
N MET A 105 -1.10 38.80 -13.71
CA MET A 105 -0.50 37.62 -13.08
C MET A 105 -1.58 36.74 -12.43
N VAL A 106 -1.57 35.45 -12.74
CA VAL A 106 -2.45 34.43 -12.18
C VAL A 106 -1.61 33.42 -11.41
N LYS A 107 -2.05 33.04 -10.21
CA LYS A 107 -1.41 32.02 -9.39
C LYS A 107 -2.37 30.84 -9.18
N GLN A 108 -1.89 29.63 -9.40
CA GLN A 108 -2.62 28.39 -9.19
C GLN A 108 -1.82 27.46 -8.29
N ARG A 109 -2.51 26.85 -7.34
CA ARG A 109 -1.93 25.94 -6.35
C ARG A 109 -2.38 24.50 -6.61
N TYR A 110 -1.43 23.58 -6.54
CA TYR A 110 -1.64 22.14 -6.72
C TYR A 110 -1.03 21.38 -5.55
N ASP A 111 -1.84 20.56 -4.88
CA ASP A 111 -1.46 19.84 -3.67
C ASP A 111 -1.34 18.33 -3.95
N PHE A 112 -0.22 17.74 -3.54
CA PHE A 112 0.11 16.32 -3.68
C PHE A 112 0.41 15.73 -2.31
N MET A 113 -0.35 14.73 -1.89
CA MET A 113 -0.09 13.99 -0.67
C MET A 113 0.68 12.72 -1.02
N ILE A 114 1.96 12.65 -0.66
CA ILE A 114 2.85 11.54 -1.04
C ILE A 114 3.10 10.65 0.17
N PHE A 115 2.95 9.34 -0.01
CA PHE A 115 3.16 8.33 1.01
C PHE A 115 4.26 7.36 0.58
N ALA A 116 5.24 7.15 1.44
CA ALA A 116 6.13 6.01 1.33
C ALA A 116 5.34 4.72 1.59
N TYR A 117 5.58 3.69 0.79
CA TYR A 117 5.13 2.34 1.09
C TYR A 117 6.26 1.34 0.91
N ARG A 118 6.12 0.19 1.57
CA ARG A 118 6.96 -0.99 1.36
C ARG A 118 6.03 -2.13 1.00
N GLU A 119 6.23 -2.71 -0.19
CA GLU A 119 5.61 -3.98 -0.54
C GLU A 119 6.57 -5.10 -0.13
N PRO A 120 6.08 -6.19 0.45
CA PRO A 120 6.89 -7.39 0.56
C PRO A 120 7.06 -7.98 -0.85
N ASP A 121 8.27 -8.39 -1.24
CA ASP A 121 8.45 -9.02 -2.56
C ASP A 121 7.69 -10.35 -2.65
N TYR A 122 7.43 -10.97 -1.49
CA TYR A 122 6.61 -12.16 -1.35
C TYR A 122 5.67 -12.01 -0.15
N SER A 123 4.36 -12.13 -0.37
CA SER A 123 3.42 -12.50 0.68
C SER A 123 3.12 -13.99 0.56
N TYR A 124 3.10 -14.70 1.69
CA TYR A 124 2.73 -16.11 1.68
C TYR A 124 1.25 -16.24 2.02
N GLN A 125 0.46 -16.71 1.04
CA GLN A 125 -0.95 -17.05 1.25
C GLN A 125 -1.07 -18.56 1.52
N MET A 126 -1.71 -18.89 2.64
CA MET A 126 -2.07 -20.26 2.98
C MET A 126 -3.58 -20.46 2.79
N ALA A 127 -3.95 -21.55 2.16
CA ALA A 127 -5.33 -22.03 2.10
C ALA A 127 -5.35 -23.53 2.34
N VAL A 128 -6.16 -23.97 3.29
CA VAL A 128 -6.25 -25.36 3.72
C VAL A 128 -7.71 -25.80 3.86
N ARG A 129 -7.96 -27.09 3.67
CA ARG A 129 -9.30 -27.69 3.61
C ARG A 129 -9.31 -28.95 4.47
N PHE A 130 -10.24 -29.02 5.43
CA PHE A 130 -10.38 -30.18 6.32
C PHE A 130 -11.83 -30.62 6.48
N THR A 131 -12.01 -31.92 6.71
CA THR A 131 -13.31 -32.50 7.07
C THR A 131 -13.67 -32.12 8.50
N THR A 132 -14.91 -31.68 8.72
CA THR A 132 -15.46 -31.43 10.06
C THR A 132 -16.74 -32.23 10.27
N LYS A 133 -17.08 -32.51 11.53
CA LYS A 133 -18.30 -33.25 11.87
C LYS A 133 -19.58 -32.50 11.48
N SER A 134 -19.56 -31.17 11.54
CA SER A 134 -20.72 -30.32 11.25
C SER A 134 -20.29 -28.89 10.94
N CYS A 135 -21.02 -28.24 10.02
CA CYS A 135 -20.92 -26.79 9.83
C CYS A 135 -21.77 -26.00 10.85
N ILE A 136 -22.65 -26.67 11.59
CA ILE A 136 -23.52 -26.06 12.60
C ILE A 136 -22.88 -26.28 13.97
N GLY A 137 -22.67 -25.18 14.72
CA GLY A 137 -22.17 -25.20 16.08
C GLY A 137 -20.96 -24.29 16.29
N ARG A 138 -20.58 -24.10 17.56
CA ARG A 138 -19.50 -23.17 17.98
C ARG A 138 -18.09 -23.78 17.93
N TYR A 139 -17.98 -25.07 17.61
CA TYR A 139 -16.70 -25.78 17.65
C TYR A 139 -15.72 -25.25 16.59
N ASN A 140 -16.20 -24.99 15.37
CA ASN A 140 -15.37 -24.45 14.30
C ASN A 140 -14.86 -23.04 14.63
N ASP A 141 -15.68 -22.19 15.28
CA ASP A 141 -15.25 -20.88 15.79
C ASP A 141 -14.12 -21.01 16.82
N LEU A 142 -14.27 -21.96 17.76
CA LEU A 142 -13.29 -22.19 18.81
C LEU A 142 -11.98 -22.72 18.21
N LEU A 143 -12.06 -23.70 17.32
CA LEU A 143 -10.92 -24.25 16.59
C LEU A 143 -10.16 -23.15 15.86
N PHE A 144 -10.87 -22.34 15.07
CA PHE A 144 -10.26 -21.25 14.31
C PHE A 144 -9.57 -20.22 15.22
N ARG A 145 -10.18 -19.88 16.36
CA ARG A 145 -9.57 -18.98 17.35
C ARG A 145 -8.28 -19.55 17.94
N VAL A 146 -8.27 -20.84 18.28
CA VAL A 146 -7.09 -21.51 18.83
C VAL A 146 -5.99 -21.62 17.77
N LEU A 147 -6.34 -22.04 16.56
CA LEU A 147 -5.44 -22.12 15.42
C LEU A 147 -4.76 -20.78 15.16
N LYS A 148 -5.51 -19.68 15.12
CA LYS A 148 -4.95 -18.34 14.94
C LYS A 148 -3.88 -18.03 15.99
N LYS A 149 -4.14 -18.34 17.27
CA LYS A 149 -3.16 -18.12 18.36
C LYS A 149 -1.89 -18.96 18.17
N ILE A 150 -2.05 -20.21 17.76
CA ILE A 150 -0.90 -21.10 17.50
C ILE A 150 -0.06 -20.55 16.34
N LEU A 151 -0.72 -20.17 15.23
CA LEU A 151 -0.05 -19.56 14.08
C LEU A 151 0.69 -18.27 14.46
N ASP A 152 0.03 -17.36 15.18
CA ASP A 152 0.62 -16.11 15.66
C ASP A 152 1.88 -16.37 16.50
N ASN A 153 1.84 -17.34 17.42
CA ASN A 153 3.00 -17.71 18.25
C ASN A 153 4.13 -18.32 17.41
N LEU A 154 3.77 -19.18 16.46
CA LEU A 154 4.73 -19.98 15.69
C LEU A 154 5.58 -19.15 14.73
N ILE A 155 5.05 -18.00 14.27
CA ILE A 155 5.76 -17.07 13.38
C ILE A 155 6.29 -15.81 14.10
N SER A 156 6.01 -15.66 15.40
CA SER A 156 6.36 -14.46 16.16
C SER A 156 7.87 -14.20 16.24
N ASP A 157 8.67 -15.27 16.28
CA ASP A 157 10.14 -15.25 16.28
C ASP A 157 10.72 -14.70 14.97
N LEU A 158 9.97 -14.79 13.87
CA LEU A 158 10.37 -14.32 12.54
C LEU A 158 9.97 -12.86 12.29
N SER A 159 9.47 -12.12 13.30
CA SER A 159 8.94 -10.76 13.13
C SER A 159 7.84 -10.67 12.06
N CYS A 160 7.11 -11.77 11.85
CA CYS A 160 5.99 -11.90 10.93
C CYS A 160 4.66 -11.89 11.70
N HIS A 161 3.56 -11.57 11.03
CA HIS A 161 2.23 -11.67 11.64
C HIS A 161 1.19 -12.18 10.64
N VAL A 162 0.15 -12.82 11.16
CA VAL A 162 -0.96 -13.31 10.36
C VAL A 162 -1.92 -12.17 10.06
N ILE A 163 -2.22 -11.97 8.78
CA ILE A 163 -3.22 -11.01 8.30
C ILE A 163 -4.36 -11.72 7.57
N GLU A 164 -5.51 -11.05 7.55
CA GLU A 164 -6.73 -11.51 6.88
C GLU A 164 -7.10 -12.98 7.18
N PRO A 165 -6.97 -13.47 8.43
CA PRO A 165 -7.34 -14.84 8.74
C PRO A 165 -8.86 -14.98 8.57
N SER A 166 -9.27 -15.99 7.82
CA SER A 166 -10.69 -16.26 7.57
C SER A 166 -10.96 -17.76 7.52
N TYR A 167 -12.21 -18.10 7.81
CA TYR A 167 -12.70 -19.45 7.60
C TYR A 167 -14.14 -19.46 7.10
N LYS A 168 -14.49 -20.51 6.35
CA LYS A 168 -15.85 -20.81 5.91
C LYS A 168 -16.10 -22.31 6.00
N CYS A 169 -17.32 -22.70 6.37
CA CYS A 169 -17.73 -24.09 6.35
C CYS A 169 -18.75 -24.32 5.25
N HIS A 170 -18.57 -25.38 4.46
CA HIS A 170 -19.46 -25.76 3.37
C HIS A 170 -19.71 -27.26 3.41
N VAL A 171 -20.92 -27.68 3.05
CA VAL A 171 -21.21 -29.10 2.81
C VAL A 171 -20.92 -29.38 1.35
N VAL A 172 -19.92 -30.21 1.09
CA VAL A 172 -19.52 -30.60 -0.26
C VAL A 172 -20.08 -31.97 -0.60
N LYS A 173 -20.46 -32.17 -1.86
CA LYS A 173 -20.83 -33.49 -2.38
C LYS A 173 -19.59 -34.14 -2.98
N VAL A 174 -19.07 -35.18 -2.33
CA VAL A 174 -17.94 -35.95 -2.84
C VAL A 174 -18.48 -37.14 -3.63
N PRO A 175 -18.03 -37.37 -4.88
CA PRO A 175 -18.43 -38.55 -5.64
C PRO A 175 -18.17 -39.82 -4.82
N LYS A 176 -19.16 -40.71 -4.73
CA LYS A 176 -19.13 -41.98 -3.96
C LYS A 176 -19.07 -41.85 -2.43
N ASN A 177 -18.78 -40.67 -1.85
CA ASN A 177 -18.64 -40.48 -0.40
C ASN A 177 -19.72 -39.58 0.22
N GLY A 178 -20.77 -39.24 -0.54
CA GLY A 178 -21.94 -38.51 -0.02
C GLY A 178 -21.67 -37.03 0.26
N LEU A 179 -22.43 -36.46 1.20
CA LEU A 179 -22.32 -35.06 1.63
C LEU A 179 -21.39 -34.98 2.84
N ILE A 180 -20.31 -34.21 2.73
CA ILE A 180 -19.29 -34.07 3.77
C ILE A 180 -19.17 -32.58 4.15
N PRO A 181 -19.31 -32.23 5.44
CA PRO A 181 -19.00 -30.88 5.90
C PRO A 181 -17.50 -30.63 5.89
N GLU A 182 -17.08 -29.51 5.31
CA GLU A 182 -15.70 -29.13 5.17
C GLU A 182 -15.45 -27.69 5.56
N LEU A 183 -14.31 -27.50 6.23
CA LEU A 183 -13.83 -26.22 6.70
C LEU A 183 -12.71 -25.74 5.77
N PHE A 184 -12.92 -24.58 5.17
CA PHE A 184 -11.97 -23.87 4.34
C PHE A 184 -11.37 -22.75 5.19
N ILE A 185 -10.07 -22.81 5.42
CA ILE A 185 -9.35 -21.81 6.22
C ILE A 185 -8.31 -21.16 5.30
N ALA A 186 -8.23 -19.83 5.35
CA ALA A 186 -7.23 -19.07 4.63
C ALA A 186 -6.64 -17.97 5.50
N PHE A 187 -5.35 -17.69 5.31
CA PHE A 187 -4.66 -16.58 5.94
C PHE A 187 -3.46 -16.15 5.08
N GLN A 188 -2.96 -14.94 5.31
CA GLN A 188 -1.70 -14.48 4.74
C GLN A 188 -0.70 -14.18 5.85
N VAL A 189 0.58 -14.34 5.55
CA VAL A 189 1.67 -13.95 6.45
C VAL A 189 2.34 -12.70 5.90
N ASN A 190 2.38 -11.67 6.74
CA ASN A 190 2.99 -10.39 6.44
C ASN A 190 4.31 -10.25 7.22
N PRO A 191 5.44 -9.93 6.54
CA PRO A 191 6.75 -9.84 7.18
C PRO A 191 6.98 -8.56 8.00
N PHE A 192 6.00 -7.67 8.08
CA PHE A 192 6.10 -6.38 8.78
C PHE A 192 5.31 -6.36 10.11
N ALA A 193 5.54 -7.32 11.01
CA ALA A 193 4.92 -7.30 12.35
C ALA A 193 5.50 -6.20 13.26
N PRO A 194 4.81 -5.77 14.33
CA PRO A 194 5.38 -4.83 15.28
C PRO A 194 6.78 -5.25 15.75
N GLY A 195 7.76 -4.34 15.62
CA GLY A 195 9.15 -4.64 15.95
C GLY A 195 10.02 -5.17 14.79
N TRP A 196 9.46 -5.39 13.59
CA TRP A 196 10.22 -5.87 12.42
C TRP A 196 11.44 -5.01 12.08
N ARG A 197 11.36 -3.69 12.30
CA ARG A 197 12.50 -2.77 12.11
C ARG A 197 13.72 -3.14 12.96
N GLY A 198 13.50 -3.71 14.15
CA GLY A 198 14.57 -4.19 15.04
C GLY A 198 15.31 -5.41 14.47
N ALA A 199 14.66 -6.21 13.61
CA ALA A 199 15.32 -7.33 12.93
C ALA A 199 16.31 -6.86 11.86
N CYS A 200 16.19 -5.61 11.39
CA CYS A 200 16.92 -5.09 10.24
C CYS A 200 18.40 -4.78 10.48
N LYS A 201 18.91 -4.85 11.74
CA LYS A 201 20.33 -4.63 12.13
C LYS A 201 21.06 -3.58 11.27
N ASP A 202 20.50 -2.38 11.18
CA ASP A 202 21.05 -1.21 10.47
C ASP A 202 21.11 -1.30 8.93
N SER A 203 20.55 -2.34 8.30
CA SER A 203 20.35 -2.36 6.85
C SER A 203 19.38 -1.24 6.43
N ILE A 204 19.84 -0.41 5.49
CA ILE A 204 19.05 0.69 4.91
C ILE A 204 17.81 0.13 4.20
N ASP A 205 17.97 -0.99 3.50
CA ASP A 205 16.89 -1.64 2.77
C ASP A 205 16.62 -3.05 3.30
N CYS A 206 15.93 -3.12 4.44
CA CYS A 206 15.56 -4.36 5.13
C CYS A 206 14.74 -5.38 4.30
N GLU A 207 14.58 -5.15 3.00
CA GLU A 207 13.97 -6.04 2.01
C GLU A 207 14.55 -7.46 2.12
N ASP A 208 15.89 -7.62 2.10
CA ASP A 208 16.54 -8.95 2.21
C ASP A 208 16.16 -9.73 3.47
N ILE A 209 16.13 -9.05 4.62
CA ILE A 209 15.83 -9.68 5.92
C ILE A 209 14.35 -10.09 5.96
N THR A 210 13.45 -9.19 5.53
CA THR A 210 12.02 -9.48 5.49
C THR A 210 11.68 -10.59 4.48
N ASN A 211 12.37 -10.65 3.35
CA ASN A 211 12.26 -11.69 2.35
C ASN A 211 12.83 -13.04 2.86
N HIS A 212 13.94 -13.02 3.60
CA HIS A 212 14.45 -14.23 4.22
C HIS A 212 13.47 -14.80 5.25
N ASN A 213 12.89 -13.96 6.09
CA ASN A 213 11.95 -14.39 7.12
C ASN A 213 10.68 -15.01 6.51
N ILE A 214 10.13 -14.43 5.44
CA ILE A 214 8.95 -15.02 4.77
C ILE A 214 9.29 -16.35 4.08
N LEU A 215 10.51 -16.52 3.56
CA LEU A 215 10.98 -17.80 3.04
C LEU A 215 11.14 -18.85 4.15
N GLN A 216 11.63 -18.46 5.33
CA GLN A 216 11.72 -19.35 6.50
C GLN A 216 10.34 -19.82 6.97
N VAL A 217 9.32 -18.95 6.92
CA VAL A 217 7.93 -19.36 7.17
C VAL A 217 7.51 -20.48 6.22
N ARG A 218 7.82 -20.34 4.92
CA ARG A 218 7.47 -21.34 3.91
C ARG A 218 8.21 -22.67 4.05
N ILE A 219 9.47 -22.66 4.49
CA ILE A 219 10.31 -23.87 4.50
C ILE A 219 10.28 -24.59 5.85
N SER A 220 10.42 -23.84 6.94
CA SER A 220 10.63 -24.40 8.29
C SER A 220 9.31 -24.50 9.05
N LYS A 221 8.54 -23.42 9.07
CA LYS A 221 7.28 -23.35 9.82
C LYS A 221 6.13 -24.08 9.13
N TRP A 222 6.21 -24.30 7.83
CA TRP A 222 5.15 -24.94 7.05
C TRP A 222 4.93 -26.40 7.43
N CYS A 223 6.00 -27.16 7.65
CA CYS A 223 5.92 -28.54 8.15
C CYS A 223 5.26 -28.61 9.53
N ASP A 224 5.56 -27.66 10.42
CA ASP A 224 4.93 -27.58 11.73
C ASP A 224 3.44 -27.22 11.61
N ILE A 225 3.11 -26.29 10.70
CA ILE A 225 1.72 -25.89 10.44
C ILE A 225 0.92 -27.07 9.87
N GLU A 226 1.44 -27.80 8.88
CA GLU A 226 0.80 -29.02 8.36
C GLU A 226 0.66 -30.09 9.45
N GLY A 227 1.68 -30.27 10.30
CA GLY A 227 1.64 -31.18 11.44
C GLY A 227 0.57 -30.81 12.48
N ILE A 228 0.41 -29.52 12.79
CA ILE A 228 -0.65 -29.00 13.66
C ILE A 228 -2.03 -29.30 13.06
N PHE A 229 -2.18 -29.13 11.75
CA PHE A 229 -3.43 -29.43 11.06
C PHE A 229 -3.76 -30.93 11.06
N LEU A 230 -2.77 -31.81 10.94
CA LEU A 230 -2.97 -33.27 11.07
C LEU A 230 -3.32 -33.71 12.50
N LEU A 231 -2.94 -32.94 13.52
CA LEU A 231 -3.25 -33.22 14.93
C LEU A 231 -4.61 -32.67 15.39
N LEU A 232 -5.20 -31.74 14.64
CA LEU A 232 -6.45 -31.06 15.00
C LEU A 232 -7.70 -31.66 14.33
N VAL A 233 -7.54 -32.61 13.40
CA VAL A 233 -8.61 -33.32 12.66
C VAL A 233 -8.67 -34.78 13.09
#